data_AF-A0A928DHI4-F1
#
_entry.id   AF-A0A928DHI4-F1
#
_cell.length_a   1.000
_cell.length_b   1.000
_cell.length_c   1.000
_cell.angle_alpha   90.00
_cell.angle_beta   90.00
_cell.angle_gamma   90.00
#
_symmetry.space_group_name_H-M   'P 1'
#
loop_
_entity.id
_entity.type
_entity.pdbx_description
1 polymer ?
#
loop_
_entity_poly.entity_id
_entity_poly.type
_entity_poly.pdbx_seq_one_letter_code
_entity_poly.pdbx_strand_id
1 'polypeptide(L)'
;MNKVEMAVASFRKPYSCAQTVYAAFAPIDAQKLDLMQQNSGGRAPEGACGALYAAMCLVPQNAEQIKKEFAERAGDFRCTEIKRNHKTPCEDCVRIASELVNKYSK
;
A
#
# COMPACT_ATOMS: atom_id res chain seq x y z
N MET A 1 3.80 19.01 -3.99
CA MET A 1 3.04 17.76 -3.89
C MET A 1 3.74 16.90 -2.84
N ASN A 2 3.04 16.50 -1.79
CA ASN A 2 3.62 15.59 -0.79
C ASN A 2 3.61 14.14 -1.33
N LYS A 3 4.36 13.23 -0.71
CA LYS A 3 4.48 11.83 -1.20
C LYS A 3 3.14 11.09 -1.22
N VAL A 4 2.20 11.44 -0.33
CA VAL A 4 0.85 10.85 -0.29
C VAL A 4 0.04 11.26 -1.52
N GLU A 5 0.05 12.54 -1.86
CA GLU A 5 -0.60 13.07 -3.06
C GLU A 5 0.00 12.45 -4.33
N MET A 6 1.33 12.34 -4.40
CA MET A 6 2.02 11.70 -5.53
C MET A 6 1.60 10.24 -5.70
N ALA A 7 1.47 9.51 -4.60
CA ALA A 7 0.97 8.14 -4.62
C ALA A 7 -0.44 8.13 -5.23
N VAL A 8 -1.41 8.80 -4.60
CA VAL A 8 -2.81 8.80 -5.08
C VAL A 8 -2.94 9.20 -6.55
N ALA A 9 -2.19 10.21 -7.00
CA ALA A 9 -2.23 10.68 -8.39
C ALA A 9 -1.75 9.65 -9.43
N SER A 10 -0.88 8.71 -9.05
CA SER A 10 -0.35 7.66 -9.95
C SER A 10 -1.16 6.36 -9.92
N PHE A 11 -2.17 6.27 -9.04
CA PHE A 11 -2.95 5.05 -8.85
C PHE A 11 -3.85 4.76 -10.05
N ARG A 12 -3.78 3.51 -10.55
CA ARG A 12 -4.44 3.00 -11.78
C ARG A 12 -3.98 3.64 -13.09
N LYS A 13 -3.09 4.64 -13.04
CA LYS A 13 -2.48 5.32 -14.20
C LYS A 13 -1.09 5.86 -13.81
N PRO A 14 0.03 5.16 -14.05
CA PRO A 14 0.17 3.85 -14.69
C PRO A 14 0.21 2.66 -13.71
N TYR A 15 0.13 2.90 -12.40
CA TYR A 15 0.58 1.92 -11.41
C TYR A 15 -0.54 1.23 -10.64
N SER A 16 -0.27 0.00 -10.21
CA SER A 16 -1.12 -0.75 -9.29
C SER A 16 -1.06 -0.19 -7.86
N CYS A 17 -1.86 -0.73 -6.94
CA CYS A 17 -1.91 -0.25 -5.55
C CYS A 17 -0.56 -0.35 -4.82
N ALA A 18 0.19 -1.44 -5.00
CA ALA A 18 1.52 -1.57 -4.38
C ALA A 18 2.56 -0.71 -5.10
N GLN A 19 2.55 -0.70 -6.44
CA GLN A 19 3.51 0.06 -7.25
C GLN A 19 3.45 1.55 -6.94
N THR A 20 2.24 2.08 -6.85
CA THR A 20 1.98 3.48 -6.53
C THR A 20 2.59 3.90 -5.19
N VAL A 21 2.38 3.11 -4.13
CA VAL A 21 2.95 3.39 -2.81
C VAL A 21 4.47 3.28 -2.86
N TYR A 22 5.01 2.24 -3.49
CA TYR A 22 6.46 2.07 -3.60
C TYR A 22 7.13 3.22 -4.37
N ALA A 23 6.62 3.57 -5.55
CA ALA A 23 7.18 4.60 -6.43
C ALA A 23 7.20 6.00 -5.79
N ALA A 24 6.29 6.28 -4.85
CA ALA A 24 6.25 7.56 -4.14
C ALA A 24 7.30 7.68 -3.01
N PHE A 25 7.79 6.55 -2.48
CA PHE A 25 8.61 6.54 -1.26
C PHE A 25 10.01 5.93 -1.44
N ALA A 26 10.25 5.18 -2.51
CA ALA A 26 11.55 4.60 -2.85
C ALA A 26 12.02 5.03 -4.24
N PRO A 27 13.34 4.98 -4.51
CA PRO A 27 13.86 5.12 -5.87
C PRO A 27 13.21 4.12 -6.82
N ILE A 28 12.95 4.57 -8.05
CA ILE A 28 12.35 3.73 -9.09
C ILE A 28 13.35 2.65 -9.50
N ASP A 29 12.96 1.40 -9.28
CA ASP A 29 13.68 0.19 -9.68
C ASP A 29 12.69 -0.73 -10.38
N ALA A 30 13.02 -1.15 -11.61
CA ALA A 30 12.11 -1.95 -12.43
C ALA A 30 11.79 -3.33 -11.83
N GLN A 31 12.78 -3.99 -11.21
CA GLN A 31 12.58 -5.29 -10.57
C GLN A 31 11.69 -5.15 -9.34
N LYS A 32 11.87 -4.07 -8.56
CA LYS A 32 11.03 -3.79 -7.40
C LYS A 32 9.62 -3.40 -7.81
N LEU A 33 9.44 -2.59 -8.86
CA LEU A 33 8.12 -2.25 -9.37
C LEU A 33 7.38 -3.46 -9.93
N ASP A 34 8.07 -4.39 -10.60
CA ASP A 34 7.48 -5.65 -11.05
C ASP A 34 7.05 -6.51 -9.85
N LEU A 35 7.91 -6.64 -8.83
CA LEU A 35 7.56 -7.31 -7.57
C LEU A 35 6.30 -6.70 -6.94
N MET A 36 6.19 -5.37 -6.88
CA MET A 36 5.00 -4.70 -6.37
C MET A 36 3.76 -5.01 -7.22
N GLN A 37 3.90 -5.06 -8.55
CA GLN A 37 2.79 -5.40 -9.45
C GLN A 37 2.27 -6.81 -9.21
N GLN A 38 3.18 -7.77 -9.05
CA GLN A 38 2.86 -9.17 -8.78
C GLN A 38 2.08 -9.30 -7.45
N ASN A 39 2.43 -8.51 -6.44
CA ASN A 39 1.79 -8.47 -5.12
C ASN A 39 0.57 -7.53 -5.01
N SER A 40 0.05 -7.06 -6.14
CA SER A 40 -1.15 -6.20 -6.17
C SER A 40 -2.45 -7.00 -6.30
N GLY A 41 -3.60 -6.35 -6.10
CA GLY A 41 -4.91 -6.98 -6.34
C GLY A 41 -5.22 -8.16 -5.41
N GLY A 42 -4.69 -8.16 -4.19
CA GLY A 42 -4.91 -9.23 -3.21
C GLY A 42 -4.01 -10.46 -3.39
N ARG A 43 -2.96 -10.35 -4.21
CA ARG A 43 -1.98 -11.43 -4.42
C ARG A 43 -0.77 -11.37 -3.50
N ALA A 44 -0.67 -10.35 -2.64
CA ALA A 44 0.36 -10.31 -1.61
C ALA A 44 0.22 -11.50 -0.65
N PRO A 45 1.28 -11.89 0.07
CA PRO A 45 1.23 -12.94 1.09
C PRO A 45 0.04 -12.78 2.03
N GLU A 46 -0.56 -13.90 2.43
CA GLU A 46 -1.78 -13.96 3.26
C GLU A 46 -3.02 -13.27 2.64
N GLY A 47 -2.98 -12.91 1.34
CA GLY A 47 -4.03 -12.15 0.68
C GLY A 47 -4.06 -10.66 1.05
N ALA A 48 -2.95 -10.13 1.56
CA ALA A 48 -2.86 -8.74 2.01
C ALA A 48 -3.16 -7.72 0.90
N CYS A 49 -3.58 -6.52 1.31
CA CYS A 49 -3.70 -5.38 0.41
C CYS A 49 -2.32 -5.01 -0.15
N GLY A 50 -2.23 -4.83 -1.49
CA GLY A 50 -0.97 -4.48 -2.13
C GLY A 50 -0.37 -3.15 -1.64
N ALA A 51 -1.22 -2.16 -1.34
CA ALA A 51 -0.76 -0.89 -0.77
C ALA A 51 -0.10 -1.08 0.61
N LEU A 52 -0.72 -1.90 1.46
CA LEU A 52 -0.15 -2.28 2.76
C LEU A 52 1.15 -3.06 2.60
N TYR A 53 1.19 -4.03 1.68
CA TYR A 53 2.39 -4.81 1.40
C TYR A 53 3.58 -3.90 1.05
N ALA A 54 3.39 -2.95 0.13
CA ALA A 54 4.41 -1.97 -0.20
C ALA A 54 4.86 -1.14 1.02
N ALA A 55 3.91 -0.69 1.86
CA ALA A 55 4.23 0.07 3.07
C ALA A 55 5.10 -0.73 4.07
N MET A 56 4.79 -2.01 4.28
CA MET A 56 5.60 -2.89 5.14
C MET A 56 6.99 -3.16 4.56
N CYS A 57 7.12 -3.25 3.23
CA CYS A 57 8.43 -3.38 2.58
C CYS A 57 9.29 -2.11 2.69
N LEU A 58 8.65 -0.93 2.69
CA LEU A 58 9.35 0.36 2.79
C LEU A 58 9.83 0.66 4.21
N VAL A 59 9.12 0.16 5.22
CA VAL A 59 9.42 0.42 6.64
C VAL A 59 9.38 -0.91 7.44
N PRO A 60 10.30 -1.85 7.17
CA PRO A 60 10.24 -3.20 7.73
C PRO A 60 10.31 -3.24 9.26
N GLN A 61 11.02 -2.30 9.88
CA GLN A 61 11.12 -2.17 11.33
C GLN A 61 9.79 -1.88 12.04
N ASN A 62 8.81 -1.35 11.31
CA ASN A 62 7.48 -0.99 11.82
C ASN A 62 6.35 -1.75 11.09
N ALA A 63 6.66 -2.86 10.41
CA ALA A 63 5.72 -3.57 9.56
C ALA A 63 4.45 -4.02 10.32
N GLU A 64 4.59 -4.55 11.53
CA GLU A 64 3.45 -5.01 12.34
C GLU A 64 2.58 -3.85 12.82
N GLN A 65 3.18 -2.72 13.22
CA GLN A 65 2.45 -1.51 13.61
C GLN A 65 1.69 -0.94 12.41
N ILE A 66 2.33 -0.90 11.24
CA ILE A 66 1.70 -0.47 9.98
C ILE A 66 0.54 -1.40 9.63
N LYS A 67 0.71 -2.73 9.71
CA LYS A 67 -0.35 -3.72 9.45
C LYS A 67 -1.54 -3.52 10.37
N LYS A 68 -1.29 -3.34 11.67
CA LYS A 68 -2.33 -3.10 12.67
C LYS A 68 -3.11 -1.81 12.39
N GLU A 69 -2.42 -0.68 12.27
CA GLU A 69 -3.08 0.62 12.06
C GLU A 69 -3.77 0.69 10.68
N PHE A 70 -3.19 0.04 9.66
CA PHE A 70 -3.86 -0.10 8.37
C PHE A 70 -5.18 -0.85 8.51
N ALA A 71 -5.19 -1.99 9.21
CA ALA A 71 -6.40 -2.77 9.43
C ALA A 71 -7.45 -1.99 10.23
N GLU A 72 -7.05 -1.23 11.24
CA GLU A 72 -7.96 -0.36 12.01
C GLU A 72 -8.62 0.71 11.12
N ARG A 73 -7.88 1.26 10.16
CA ARG A 73 -8.36 2.34 9.28
C ARG A 73 -9.10 1.86 8.03
N ALA A 74 -8.69 0.73 7.47
CA ALA A 74 -9.26 0.16 6.25
C ALA A 74 -10.33 -0.90 6.53
N GLY A 75 -10.41 -1.40 7.77
CA GLY A 75 -11.33 -2.42 8.27
C GLY A 75 -10.71 -3.82 8.37
N ASP A 76 -9.81 -4.18 7.45
CA ASP A 76 -9.03 -5.42 7.47
C ASP A 76 -7.68 -5.17 6.76
N PHE A 77 -6.74 -6.11 6.85
CA PHE A 77 -5.49 -6.08 6.07
C PHE A 77 -5.60 -6.85 4.75
N ARG A 78 -6.54 -7.80 4.64
CA ARG A 78 -6.75 -8.68 3.49
C ARG A 78 -7.59 -7.98 2.43
N CYS A 79 -7.12 -7.96 1.19
CA CYS A 79 -7.77 -7.20 0.12
C CYS A 79 -9.22 -7.64 -0.14
N THR A 80 -9.49 -8.94 -0.07
CA THR A 80 -10.83 -9.49 -0.25
C THR A 80 -11.79 -9.06 0.85
N GLU A 81 -11.36 -9.07 2.11
CA GLU A 81 -12.18 -8.67 3.26
C GLU A 81 -12.48 -7.17 3.22
N ILE A 82 -11.47 -6.36 2.92
CA ILE A 82 -11.64 -4.92 2.72
C ILE A 82 -12.71 -4.66 1.66
N LYS A 83 -12.64 -5.33 0.51
CA LYS A 83 -13.58 -5.10 -0.59
C LYS A 83 -14.99 -5.64 -0.32
N ARG A 84 -15.12 -6.81 0.31
CA ARG A 84 -16.41 -7.48 0.51
C ARG A 84 -17.17 -6.93 1.71
N ASN A 85 -16.48 -6.75 2.83
CA ASN A 85 -17.10 -6.51 4.13
C ASN A 85 -16.99 -5.05 4.57
N HIS A 86 -15.85 -4.39 4.32
CA HIS A 86 -15.63 -3.00 4.75
C HIS A 86 -15.91 -1.97 3.65
N LYS A 87 -15.88 -2.40 2.39
CA LYS A 87 -16.11 -1.59 1.18
C LYS A 87 -15.18 -0.38 1.05
N THR A 88 -14.03 -0.38 1.73
CA THR A 88 -13.02 0.68 1.61
C THR A 88 -12.46 0.70 0.18
N PRO A 89 -12.54 1.84 -0.53
CA PRO A 89 -11.99 1.96 -1.87
C PRO A 89 -10.48 1.69 -1.92
N CYS A 90 -9.99 1.16 -3.05
CA CYS A 90 -8.55 0.93 -3.22
C CYS A 90 -7.74 2.23 -3.17
N GLU A 91 -8.33 3.36 -3.57
CA GLU A 91 -7.69 4.67 -3.51
C GLU A 91 -7.48 5.11 -2.05
N ASP A 92 -8.47 4.89 -1.19
CA ASP A 92 -8.31 5.11 0.25
C ASP A 92 -7.27 4.17 0.86
N CYS A 93 -7.19 2.91 0.43
CA CYS A 93 -6.13 2.01 0.86
C CYS A 93 -4.73 2.53 0.49
N VAL A 94 -4.57 3.07 -0.73
CA VAL A 94 -3.31 3.69 -1.18
C VAL A 94 -2.96 4.91 -0.32
N ARG A 95 -3.95 5.76 -0.05
CA ARG A 95 -3.79 6.95 0.79
C ARG A 95 -3.40 6.57 2.22
N ILE A 96 -4.13 5.66 2.87
CA ILE A 96 -3.85 5.17 4.23
C ILE A 96 -2.43 4.60 4.30
N ALA A 97 -2.07 3.70 3.38
CA ALA A 97 -0.74 3.09 3.36
C ALA A 97 0.37 4.16 3.22
N SER A 98 0.18 5.13 2.33
CA SER A 98 1.15 6.22 2.10
C SER A 98 1.31 7.11 3.34
N GLU A 99 0.21 7.44 4.03
CA GLU A 99 0.25 8.19 5.28
C GLU A 99 1.00 7.42 6.38
N LEU A 100 0.80 6.10 6.46
CA LEU A 100 1.51 5.24 7.42
C LEU A 100 3.01 5.17 7.12
N VAL A 101 3.41 5.04 5.84
CA VAL A 101 4.83 5.12 5.49
C VAL A 101 5.41 6.46 5.97
N ASN A 102 4.75 7.58 5.68
CA ASN A 102 5.23 8.90 6.10
C ASN A 102 5.27 9.09 7.63
N LYS A 103 4.39 8.42 8.36
CA LYS A 103 4.36 8.42 9.83
C LYS A 103 5.52 7.62 10.43
N TYR A 104 5.80 6.45 9.87
CA TYR A 104 6.73 5.46 10.43
C TYR A 104 8.14 5.48 9.80
N SER A 105 8.35 6.24 8.71
CA SER A 105 9.66 6.45 8.08
C SER A 105 10.46 7.61 8.65
N LYS A 106 10.00 8.20 9.77
CA LYS A 106 10.65 9.33 10.46
C LYS A 106 11.50 8.83 11.61
#